data_AF-A0A0F9TX46-F1
#
_entry.id   AF-A0A0F9TX46-F1
#
_cell.length_a   1.000
_cell.length_b   1.000
_cell.length_c   1.000
_cell.angle_alpha   90.00
_cell.angle_beta   90.00
_cell.angle_gamma   90.00
#
_symmetry.space_group_name_H-M   'P 1'
#
loop_
_entity.id
_entity.type
_entity.pdbx_description
1 polymer ?
#
loop_
_entity_poly.entity_id
_entity_poly.type
_entity_poly.pdbx_seq_one_letter_code
_entity_poly.pdbx_strand_id
1 'polypeptide(L)'
;MVAPRRFCIHGHDTWETGRYRPGGQCRVCALQRSREARLRDPVRQNELKRRWRKLNPDKQKAAEAKWRRDNRLYDSLRGARRRSIQGNTRISQVLAQTIADYYGPWCVYCGAPFSGFDHLQPLSRGGLHVAENLAPCCQSCNSVKGDRPIWVMLGQEEVMKRVTT
;
A
#
# COMPACT_ATOMS: atom_id res chain seq x y z
N MET A 1 15.22 22.25 -44.01
CA MET A 1 14.62 23.26 -43.10
C MET A 1 13.82 22.52 -42.04
N VAL A 2 14.15 22.67 -40.75
CA VAL A 2 13.42 22.01 -39.66
C VAL A 2 12.17 22.85 -39.36
N ALA A 3 10.99 22.24 -39.36
CA ALA A 3 9.76 22.93 -38.98
C ALA A 3 9.87 23.49 -37.54
N PRO A 4 9.37 24.70 -37.27
CA PRO A 4 9.48 25.29 -35.94
C PRO A 4 8.73 24.46 -34.89
N ARG A 5 9.37 24.24 -33.74
CA ARG A 5 8.73 23.62 -32.56
C ARG A 5 7.50 24.44 -32.18
N ARG A 6 6.40 23.74 -31.90
CA ARG A 6 5.12 24.35 -31.51
C ARG A 6 4.85 24.04 -30.06
N PHE A 7 4.65 25.09 -29.26
CA PHE A 7 4.35 24.97 -27.83
C PHE A 7 2.89 25.36 -27.56
N CYS A 8 2.27 24.77 -26.53
CA CYS A 8 0.98 25.25 -26.05
C CYS A 8 1.15 26.50 -25.15
N ILE A 9 0.05 27.13 -24.75
CA ILE A 9 0.06 28.31 -23.87
C ILE A 9 0.71 28.08 -22.48
N HIS A 10 0.92 26.82 -22.12
CA HIS A 10 1.61 26.40 -20.89
C HIS A 10 3.05 25.92 -21.16
N GLY A 11 3.59 26.14 -22.37
CA GLY A 11 4.98 25.81 -22.71
C GLY A 11 5.26 24.34 -23.02
N HIS A 12 4.25 23.46 -23.12
CA HIS A 12 4.48 22.06 -23.48
C HIS A 12 4.73 21.91 -24.98
N ASP A 13 5.79 21.18 -25.35
CA ASP A 13 6.10 20.85 -26.75
C ASP A 13 5.04 19.91 -27.34
N THR A 14 4.37 20.35 -28.40
CA THR A 14 3.27 19.63 -29.05
C THR A 14 3.73 18.65 -30.13
N TRP A 15 5.02 18.64 -30.50
CA TRP A 15 5.59 17.66 -31.44
C TRP A 15 6.01 16.37 -30.75
N GLU A 16 6.64 16.46 -29.57
CA GLU A 16 7.07 15.27 -28.78
C GLU A 16 5.91 14.63 -28.00
N THR A 17 4.94 15.43 -27.54
CA THR A 17 3.87 14.93 -26.64
C THR A 17 2.66 14.31 -27.36
N GLY A 18 2.67 14.29 -28.70
CA GLY A 18 1.58 13.83 -29.54
C GLY A 18 0.54 14.93 -29.77
N ARG A 19 0.10 15.07 -31.04
CA ARG A 19 -0.86 16.09 -31.50
C ARG A 19 -2.04 16.27 -30.55
N TYR A 20 -2.58 17.49 -30.53
CA TYR A 20 -3.81 17.88 -29.86
C TYR A 20 -4.86 16.76 -29.82
N ARG A 21 -5.50 16.54 -28.66
CA ARG A 21 -6.71 15.70 -28.60
C ARG A 21 -7.77 16.27 -29.57
N PRO A 22 -8.72 15.45 -30.07
CA PRO A 22 -9.87 15.96 -30.81
C PRO A 22 -10.50 17.11 -30.00
N GLY A 23 -10.49 18.33 -30.55
CA GLY A 23 -10.85 19.57 -29.84
C GLY A 23 -9.72 20.55 -29.51
N GLY A 24 -8.50 20.37 -30.04
CA GLY A 24 -7.46 21.41 -30.00
C GLY A 24 -6.77 21.60 -28.65
N GLN A 25 -6.83 20.60 -27.75
CA GLN A 25 -6.21 20.69 -26.43
C GLN A 25 -4.90 19.90 -26.32
N CYS A 26 -3.85 20.53 -25.77
CA CYS A 26 -2.58 19.88 -25.46
C CYS A 26 -2.79 18.66 -24.55
N ARG A 27 -2.17 17.52 -24.88
CA ARG A 27 -2.34 16.26 -24.16
C ARG A 27 -1.92 16.37 -22.69
N VAL A 28 -0.80 17.05 -22.40
CA VAL A 28 -0.30 17.23 -21.02
C VAL A 28 -1.30 18.03 -20.20
N CYS A 29 -1.74 19.18 -20.71
CA CYS A 29 -2.74 20.02 -20.04
C CYS A 29 -4.07 19.27 -19.85
N ALA A 30 -4.51 18.47 -20.82
CA ALA A 30 -5.72 17.68 -20.71
C ALA A 30 -5.60 16.57 -19.64
N LEU A 31 -4.44 15.92 -19.54
CA LEU A 31 -4.16 14.92 -18.50
C LEU A 31 -4.12 15.57 -17.11
N GLN A 32 -3.49 16.74 -17.00
CA GLN A 32 -3.43 17.50 -15.75
C GLN A 32 -4.84 17.89 -15.29
N ARG A 33 -5.65 18.51 -16.15
CA ARG A 33 -7.06 18.83 -15.83
C ARG A 33 -7.86 17.59 -15.43
N SER A 34 -7.69 16.47 -16.14
CA SER A 34 -8.36 15.22 -15.79
C SER A 34 -7.89 14.65 -14.44
N ARG A 35 -6.61 14.83 -14.08
CA ARG A 35 -6.07 14.45 -12.77
C ARG A 35 -6.66 15.35 -11.68
N GLU A 36 -6.64 16.65 -11.86
CA GLU A 36 -7.19 17.64 -10.91
C GLU A 36 -8.69 17.41 -10.69
N ALA A 37 -9.47 17.18 -11.75
CA ALA A 37 -10.88 16.85 -11.65
C ALA A 37 -11.14 15.55 -10.86
N ARG A 38 -10.27 14.54 -11.01
CA ARG A 38 -10.35 13.30 -10.24
C ARG A 38 -10.01 13.49 -8.75
N LEU A 39 -9.08 14.39 -8.45
CA LEU A 39 -8.65 14.69 -7.07
C LEU A 39 -9.63 15.60 -6.34
N ARG A 40 -10.30 16.51 -7.06
CA ARG A 40 -11.27 17.47 -6.49
C ARG A 40 -12.51 16.78 -5.90
N ASP A 41 -12.93 15.65 -6.48
CA ASP A 41 -14.15 14.96 -6.07
C ASP A 41 -13.94 13.43 -6.04
N PRO A 42 -13.22 12.92 -5.02
CA PRO A 42 -12.91 11.50 -4.91
C PRO A 42 -14.17 10.65 -4.68
N VAL A 43 -15.19 11.21 -4.03
CA VAL A 43 -16.45 10.51 -3.74
C VAL A 43 -17.18 10.20 -5.04
N ARG A 44 -17.42 11.21 -5.89
CA ARG A 44 -18.05 11.01 -7.20
C ARG A 44 -17.25 10.05 -8.07
N GLN A 45 -15.92 10.12 -8.05
CA GLN A 45 -15.08 9.17 -8.80
C GLN A 45 -15.29 7.73 -8.33
N ASN A 46 -15.39 7.50 -7.02
CA ASN A 46 -15.65 6.18 -6.45
C ASN A 46 -17.05 5.67 -6.80
N GLU A 47 -18.07 6.53 -6.77
CA GLU A 47 -19.43 6.20 -7.18
C GLU A 47 -19.52 5.83 -8.66
N LEU A 48 -18.89 6.61 -9.54
CA LEU A 48 -18.84 6.31 -10.97
C LEU A 48 -18.15 4.97 -11.23
N LYS A 49 -17.03 4.69 -10.56
CA LYS A 49 -16.36 3.38 -10.63
C LYS A 49 -17.26 2.26 -10.15
N ARG A 50 -17.95 2.43 -9.03
CA ARG A 50 -18.90 1.45 -8.47
C ARG A 50 -20.05 1.17 -9.46
N ARG A 51 -20.64 2.22 -10.02
CA ARG A 51 -21.71 2.12 -11.03
C ARG A 51 -21.22 1.42 -12.29
N TRP A 52 -20.05 1.80 -12.80
CA TRP A 52 -19.45 1.17 -13.98
C TRP A 52 -19.23 -0.33 -13.76
N ARG A 53 -18.72 -0.72 -12.59
CA ARG A 53 -18.56 -2.13 -12.21
C ARG A 53 -19.89 -2.86 -12.26
N LYS A 54 -20.93 -2.31 -11.62
CA LYS A 54 -22.28 -2.90 -11.61
C LYS A 54 -22.86 -3.09 -13.02
N LEU A 55 -22.63 -2.14 -13.91
CA LEU A 55 -23.15 -2.16 -15.30
C LEU A 55 -22.29 -2.99 -16.27
N ASN A 56 -21.04 -3.33 -15.92
CA ASN A 56 -20.11 -4.01 -16.82
C ASN A 56 -19.48 -5.25 -16.15
N PRO A 57 -20.28 -6.21 -15.64
CA PRO A 57 -19.75 -7.41 -15.00
C PRO A 57 -18.91 -8.28 -15.95
N ASP A 58 -19.31 -8.40 -17.22
CA ASP A 58 -18.60 -9.24 -18.19
C ASP A 58 -17.24 -8.65 -18.57
N LYS A 59 -17.16 -7.33 -18.71
CA LYS A 59 -15.86 -6.66 -18.93
C LYS A 59 -14.93 -6.84 -17.73
N GLN A 60 -15.47 -6.84 -16.51
CA GLN A 60 -14.67 -7.14 -15.32
C GLN A 60 -14.18 -8.59 -15.33
N LYS A 61 -15.06 -9.55 -15.59
CA LYS A 61 -14.69 -10.96 -15.68
C LYS A 61 -13.62 -11.20 -16.75
N ALA A 62 -13.76 -10.58 -17.93
CA ALA A 62 -12.79 -10.68 -19.01
C ALA A 62 -11.43 -10.06 -18.64
N ALA A 63 -11.44 -8.88 -18.00
CA ALA A 63 -10.23 -8.23 -17.52
C ALA A 63 -9.52 -9.06 -16.43
N GLU A 64 -10.28 -9.64 -15.50
CA GLU A 64 -9.76 -10.52 -14.46
C GLU A 64 -9.21 -11.83 -15.04
N ALA A 65 -9.90 -12.44 -16.01
CA ALA A 65 -9.42 -13.63 -16.71
C ALA A 65 -8.11 -13.35 -17.47
N LYS A 66 -8.03 -12.20 -18.15
CA LYS A 66 -6.79 -11.74 -18.79
C LYS A 66 -5.68 -11.56 -17.75
N TRP A 67 -5.95 -10.84 -16.66
CA TRP A 67 -4.97 -10.61 -15.62
C TRP A 67 -4.47 -11.92 -15.01
N ARG A 68 -5.36 -12.88 -14.71
CA ARG A 68 -4.97 -14.21 -14.21
C ARG A 68 -4.14 -15.00 -15.22
N ARG A 69 -4.43 -14.90 -16.51
CA ARG A 69 -3.62 -15.52 -17.57
C ARG A 69 -2.22 -14.92 -17.63
N ASP A 70 -2.13 -13.59 -17.68
CA ASP A 70 -0.87 -12.85 -17.78
C ASP A 70 -0.04 -12.97 -16.49
N ASN A 71 -0.70 -13.21 -15.35
CA ASN A 71 -0.10 -13.34 -14.02
C ASN A 71 -0.29 -14.75 -13.46
N ARG A 72 -0.18 -15.80 -14.30
CA ARG A 72 -0.45 -17.19 -13.91
C ARG A 72 0.28 -17.66 -12.65
N LEU A 73 1.51 -17.16 -12.43
CA LEU A 73 2.32 -17.52 -11.27
C LEU A 73 2.02 -16.69 -10.03
N TYR A 74 1.23 -15.62 -10.13
CA TYR A 74 1.04 -14.67 -9.06
C TYR A 74 0.47 -15.30 -7.79
N ASP A 75 -0.55 -16.16 -7.90
CA ASP A 75 -1.12 -16.83 -6.73
C ASP A 75 -0.13 -17.82 -6.09
N SER A 76 0.68 -18.50 -6.90
CA SER A 76 1.75 -19.38 -6.41
C SER A 76 2.84 -18.59 -5.69
N LEU A 77 3.31 -17.49 -6.28
CA LEU A 77 4.31 -16.58 -5.69
C LEU A 77 3.78 -15.91 -4.43
N ARG A 78 2.52 -15.46 -4.43
CA ARG A 78 1.83 -14.92 -3.25
C ARG A 78 1.72 -15.97 -2.15
N GLY A 79 1.35 -17.20 -2.49
CA GLY A 79 1.27 -18.33 -1.56
C GLY A 79 2.63 -18.72 -0.99
N ALA A 80 3.66 -18.78 -1.84
CA ALA A 80 5.04 -19.05 -1.44
C ALA A 80 5.57 -17.96 -0.50
N ARG A 81 5.33 -16.68 -0.83
CA ARG A 81 5.66 -15.54 0.03
C ARG A 81 4.96 -15.64 1.38
N ARG A 82 3.66 -15.95 1.41
CA ARG A 82 2.90 -16.13 2.66
C ARG A 82 3.48 -17.26 3.51
N ARG A 83 3.81 -18.41 2.92
CA ARG A 83 4.42 -19.54 3.63
C ARG A 83 5.81 -19.21 4.15
N SER A 84 6.63 -18.53 3.35
CA SER A 84 7.96 -18.06 3.76
C SER A 84 7.85 -17.10 4.94
N ILE A 85 6.95 -16.11 4.88
CA ILE A 85 6.67 -15.21 6.01
C ILE A 85 6.22 -16.02 7.21
N GLN A 86 5.23 -16.93 7.07
CA GLN A 86 4.70 -17.70 8.19
C GLN A 86 5.74 -18.64 8.84
N GLY A 87 6.63 -19.22 8.03
CA GLY A 87 7.77 -20.00 8.52
C GLY A 87 8.79 -19.10 9.24
N ASN A 88 9.08 -17.94 8.66
CA ASN A 88 9.98 -16.94 9.22
C ASN A 88 9.38 -16.15 10.39
N THR A 89 8.09 -16.35 10.73
CA THR A 89 7.44 -15.75 11.91
C THR A 89 7.36 -16.70 13.10
N ARG A 90 7.89 -17.92 12.99
CA ARG A 90 7.88 -18.86 14.11
C ARG A 90 8.88 -18.41 15.16
N ILE A 91 8.35 -17.99 16.31
CA ILE A 91 9.14 -17.63 17.47
C ILE A 91 9.50 -18.91 18.21
N SER A 92 10.80 -19.15 18.42
CA SER A 92 11.26 -20.30 19.21
C SER A 92 10.82 -20.16 20.66
N GLN A 93 10.67 -21.28 21.38
CA GLN A 93 10.31 -21.23 22.81
C GLN A 93 11.30 -20.41 23.64
N VAL A 94 12.60 -20.54 23.34
CA VAL A 94 13.66 -19.76 24.00
C VAL A 94 13.47 -18.27 23.75
N LEU A 95 13.27 -17.86 22.51
CA LEU A 95 13.05 -16.44 22.17
C LEU A 95 11.78 -15.89 22.82
N ALA A 96 10.68 -16.67 22.79
CA ALA A 96 9.43 -16.29 23.43
C ALA A 96 9.63 -16.08 24.94
N GLN A 97 10.36 -16.98 25.60
CA GLN A 97 10.66 -16.88 27.03
C GLN A 97 11.54 -15.65 27.33
N THR A 98 12.61 -15.43 26.55
CA THR A 98 13.50 -14.26 26.72
C THR A 98 12.74 -12.94 26.65
N ILE A 99 11.82 -12.81 25.68
CA ILE A 99 11.01 -11.60 25.54
C ILE A 99 10.02 -11.49 26.70
N ALA A 100 9.37 -12.59 27.08
CA ALA A 100 8.42 -12.61 28.20
C ALA A 100 9.08 -12.27 29.54
N ASP A 101 10.31 -12.72 29.79
CA ASP A 101 11.07 -12.43 31.01
C ASP A 101 11.44 -10.94 31.10
N TYR A 102 11.74 -10.30 29.97
CA TYR A 102 12.10 -8.88 29.91
C TYR A 102 10.88 -7.95 30.10
N TYR A 103 9.77 -8.23 29.42
CA TYR A 103 8.59 -7.36 29.42
C TYR A 103 7.53 -7.74 30.47
N GLY A 104 7.55 -8.97 30.97
CA GLY A 104 6.49 -9.53 31.81
C GLY A 104 5.25 -10.00 31.02
N PRO A 105 4.16 -10.35 31.72
CA PRO A 105 2.98 -10.99 31.13
C PRO A 105 2.01 -10.01 30.42
N TRP A 106 2.44 -8.76 30.17
CA TRP A 106 1.56 -7.69 29.73
C TRP A 106 1.79 -7.28 28.28
N CYS A 107 0.72 -6.88 27.60
CA CYS A 107 0.75 -6.25 26.29
C CYS A 107 1.42 -4.88 26.41
N VAL A 108 2.45 -4.63 25.59
CA VAL A 108 3.19 -3.36 25.61
C VAL A 108 2.35 -2.15 25.21
N TYR A 109 1.21 -2.37 24.54
CA TYR A 109 0.37 -1.28 24.03
C TYR A 109 -0.74 -0.87 24.99
N CYS A 110 -1.39 -1.82 25.65
CA CYS A 110 -2.57 -1.55 26.47
C CYS A 110 -2.47 -2.05 27.92
N GLY A 111 -1.41 -2.78 28.27
CA GLY A 111 -1.22 -3.33 29.61
C GLY A 111 -2.09 -4.57 29.94
N ALA A 112 -3.03 -4.97 29.09
CA ALA A 112 -3.77 -6.22 29.27
C ALA A 112 -2.86 -7.46 29.10
N PRO A 113 -3.21 -8.66 29.60
CA PRO A 113 -2.41 -9.86 29.37
C PRO A 113 -2.10 -10.08 27.87
N PHE A 114 -0.84 -10.37 27.54
CA PHE A 114 -0.47 -10.65 26.15
C PHE A 114 -0.95 -12.05 25.72
N SER A 115 -1.19 -12.23 24.41
CA SER A 115 -1.58 -13.52 23.84
C SER A 115 -0.68 -13.96 22.68
N GLY A 116 0.32 -13.15 22.35
CA GLY A 116 1.35 -13.45 21.37
C GLY A 116 2.38 -12.33 21.30
N PHE A 117 3.09 -12.28 20.19
CA PHE A 117 4.11 -11.26 19.93
C PHE A 117 3.80 -10.54 18.62
N ASP A 118 4.05 -9.24 18.60
CA ASP A 118 3.90 -8.37 17.44
C ASP A 118 5.25 -7.90 16.93
N HIS A 119 5.36 -7.70 15.61
CA HIS A 119 6.53 -7.12 14.96
C HIS A 119 6.44 -5.58 14.99
N LEU A 120 7.32 -4.91 15.74
CA LEU A 120 7.29 -3.44 15.87
C LEU A 120 7.35 -2.75 14.50
N GLN A 121 8.27 -3.18 13.65
CA GLN A 121 8.26 -2.97 12.20
C GLN A 121 7.70 -4.23 11.52
N PRO A 122 6.55 -4.16 10.81
CA PRO A 122 5.96 -5.30 10.12
C PRO A 122 6.90 -5.92 9.08
N LEU A 123 6.94 -7.25 9.01
CA LEU A 123 7.73 -7.97 8.00
C LEU A 123 7.33 -7.59 6.56
N SER A 124 6.04 -7.31 6.34
CA SER A 124 5.54 -6.84 5.04
C SER A 124 6.13 -5.51 4.60
N ARG A 125 6.71 -4.74 5.53
CA ARG A 125 7.34 -3.43 5.33
C ARG A 125 8.84 -3.45 5.68
N GLY A 126 9.48 -4.62 5.56
CA GLY A 126 10.93 -4.77 5.72
C GLY A 126 11.42 -4.95 7.16
N GLY A 127 10.53 -5.20 8.12
CA GLY A 127 10.94 -5.59 9.47
C GLY A 127 11.64 -6.94 9.51
N LEU A 128 12.49 -7.14 10.52
CA LEU A 128 13.23 -8.39 10.75
C LEU A 128 12.54 -9.28 11.78
N HIS A 129 12.72 -10.60 11.68
CA HIS A 129 12.22 -11.54 12.69
C HIS A 129 13.29 -11.79 13.76
N VAL A 130 13.49 -10.80 14.63
CA VAL A 130 14.53 -10.78 15.68
C VAL A 130 13.92 -10.29 17.00
N ALA A 131 14.59 -10.55 18.12
CA ALA A 131 14.11 -10.21 19.46
C ALA A 131 13.79 -8.72 19.61
N GLU A 132 14.65 -7.87 19.06
CA GLU A 132 14.57 -6.42 19.11
C GLU A 132 13.37 -5.85 18.35
N ASN A 133 12.83 -6.62 17.40
CA ASN A 133 11.65 -6.24 16.63
C ASN A 133 10.39 -6.96 17.11
N LEU A 134 10.43 -7.71 18.22
CA LEU A 134 9.29 -8.43 18.77
C LEU A 134 8.89 -7.84 20.12
N ALA A 135 7.59 -7.65 20.33
CA ALA A 135 7.05 -7.20 21.60
C ALA A 135 5.79 -7.99 21.99
N PRO A 136 5.57 -8.33 23.27
CA PRO A 136 4.35 -8.98 23.71
C PRO A 136 3.12 -8.11 23.43
N CYS A 137 2.11 -8.71 22.83
CA CYS A 137 0.92 -8.01 22.38
C CYS A 137 -0.33 -8.89 22.54
N CYS A 138 -1.45 -8.27 22.91
CA CYS A 138 -2.75 -8.94 22.89
C CYS A 138 -3.34 -8.94 21.48
N GLN A 139 -4.24 -9.88 21.20
CA GLN A 139 -4.86 -10.02 19.87
C GLN A 139 -5.55 -8.73 19.39
N SER A 140 -6.24 -8.00 20.28
CA SER A 140 -6.96 -6.77 19.92
C SER A 140 -6.00 -5.68 19.45
N CYS A 141 -4.95 -5.38 20.21
CA CYS A 141 -3.94 -4.39 19.82
C CYS A 141 -3.18 -4.81 18.56
N ASN A 142 -2.83 -6.10 18.44
CA ASN A 142 -2.19 -6.63 17.23
C ASN A 142 -3.07 -6.42 15.98
N SER A 143 -4.37 -6.68 16.12
CA SER A 143 -5.34 -6.48 15.03
C SER A 143 -5.50 -5.00 14.68
N VAL A 144 -5.53 -4.12 15.68
CA VAL A 144 -5.58 -2.67 15.46
C VAL A 144 -4.34 -2.21 14.72
N LYS A 145 -3.13 -2.58 15.17
CA LYS A 145 -1.89 -2.18 14.50
C LYS A 145 -1.82 -2.70 13.07
N GLY A 146 -2.06 -4.00 12.87
CA GLY A 146 -2.03 -4.65 11.57
C GLY A 146 -0.65 -4.59 10.91
N ASP A 147 -0.61 -4.27 9.60
CA ASP A 147 0.63 -4.11 8.84
C ASP A 147 1.24 -2.71 8.98
N ARG A 148 0.82 -1.95 9.99
CA ARG A 148 1.35 -0.63 10.30
C ARG A 148 2.48 -0.74 11.34
N PRO A 149 3.46 0.16 11.26
CA PRO A 149 4.57 0.22 12.20
C PRO A 149 4.17 0.78 13.58
N ILE A 150 5.00 0.50 14.59
CA ILE A 150 4.73 0.79 16.00
C ILE A 150 4.35 2.26 16.29
N TRP A 151 4.92 3.22 15.55
CA TRP A 151 4.66 4.65 15.81
C TRP A 151 3.20 5.06 15.63
N VAL A 152 2.41 4.27 14.89
CA VAL A 152 0.95 4.44 14.80
C VAL A 152 0.27 4.18 16.14
N MET A 153 0.77 3.20 16.91
CA MET A 153 0.26 2.88 18.24
C MET A 153 0.70 3.92 19.29
N LEU A 154 1.85 4.56 19.07
CA LEU A 154 2.38 5.61 19.94
C LEU A 154 1.85 7.02 19.61
N GLY A 155 1.01 7.17 18.58
CA GLY A 155 0.51 8.47 18.14
C GLY A 155 1.56 9.38 17.49
N GLN A 156 2.70 8.83 17.03
CA GLN A 156 3.84 9.59 16.52
C GLN A 156 3.89 9.70 14.98
N GLU A 157 2.74 9.58 14.31
CA GLU A 157 2.67 9.54 12.84
C GLU A 157 3.20 10.81 12.14
N GLU A 158 3.07 11.98 12.77
CA GLU A 158 3.48 13.25 12.17
C GLU A 158 4.98 13.51 12.28
N VAL A 159 5.63 12.95 13.30
CA VAL A 159 7.08 13.10 13.53
C VAL A 159 7.87 12.34 12.46
N MET A 160 7.47 11.11 12.13
CA MET A 160 8.20 10.26 11.18
C MET A 160 8.04 10.71 9.71
N LYS A 161 6.93 11.37 9.37
CA LYS A 161 6.73 11.94 8.02
C LYS A 161 7.75 13.05 7.70
N ARG A 162 8.26 13.74 8.72
CA ARG A 162 9.24 14.84 8.56
C ARG A 162 10.69 14.36 8.43
N VAL A 163 11.00 13.15 8.91
CA VAL A 163 12.36 12.59 8.88
C VAL A 163 12.63 11.81 7.58
N THR A 164 11.58 11.40 6.87
CA THR A 164 11.66 10.63 5.62
C THR A 164 11.53 11.49 4.35
N THR A 165 11.55 12.81 4.49
CA THR A 165 11.57 13.79 3.37
C THR A 165 12.93 14.44 3.32
#